data_AF-A0A397U5L1-F1
#
_entry.id   AF-A0A397U5L1-F1
#
_cell.length_a   1.000
_cell.length_b   1.000
_cell.length_c   1.000
_cell.angle_alpha   90.00
_cell.angle_beta   90.00
_cell.angle_gamma   90.00
#
_symmetry.space_group_name_H-M   'P 1'
#
loop_
_entity.id
_entity.type
_entity.pdbx_description
1 polymer ?
#
loop_
_entity_poly.entity_id
_entity_poly.type
_entity_poly.pdbx_seq_one_letter_code
_entity_poly.pdbx_strand_id
1 'polypeptide(L)'
;MAYPNSDLTIPFATVFTTFLLWFVSLTPIRIAQSKQEEGYDNSRPREQYSRLPEWGQRAVAASNNTFEGLCFFSIAVFTYAFSQLSDINDNNNSKNKQVRIAADFFCIAFVIFRAIYFPLYWYNLPSFRSFIWLLSILCVIGIFIISFV
;
A
#
# COMPACT_ATOMS: atom_id res chain seq x y z
N MET A 1 14.62 -4.70 27.66
CA MET A 1 14.02 -4.78 26.32
C MET A 1 13.84 -3.34 25.86
N ALA A 2 14.68 -2.83 24.95
CA ALA A 2 14.53 -1.46 24.47
C ALA A 2 13.17 -1.35 23.77
N TYR A 3 12.37 -0.35 24.12
CA TYR A 3 11.13 -0.05 23.40
C TYR A 3 11.44 0.17 21.91
N PRO A 4 10.57 -0.23 20.98
CA PRO A 4 10.74 0.18 19.59
C PRO A 4 10.79 1.71 19.53
N ASN A 5 11.76 2.25 18.79
CA ASN A 5 11.90 3.68 18.56
C ASN A 5 10.52 4.25 18.17
N SER A 6 9.99 5.17 18.98
CA SER A 6 8.69 5.82 18.74
C SER A 6 8.60 6.40 17.32
N ASP A 7 9.77 6.73 16.77
CA ASP A 7 10.01 7.29 15.45
C ASP A 7 9.60 6.36 14.29
N LEU A 8 9.47 5.05 14.50
CA LEU A 8 9.03 4.09 13.49
C LEU A 8 7.55 3.68 13.63
N THR A 9 6.84 4.26 14.60
CA THR A 9 5.43 3.93 14.85
C THR A 9 4.56 4.25 13.63
N ILE A 10 4.73 5.44 13.05
CA ILE A 10 3.94 5.87 11.88
C ILE A 10 4.25 5.00 10.65
N PRO A 11 5.52 4.79 10.25
CA PRO A 11 5.85 3.91 9.13
C PRO A 11 5.23 2.51 9.27
N PHE A 12 5.38 1.85 10.42
CA PHE A 12 4.80 0.52 10.61
C PHE A 12 3.27 0.52 10.66
N ALA A 13 2.66 1.54 11.27
CA ALA A 13 1.20 1.70 11.25
C ALA A 13 0.67 1.86 9.82
N THR A 14 1.40 2.55 8.94
CA THR A 14 0.99 2.70 7.53
C THR A 14 1.12 1.42 6.71
N VAL A 15 2.11 0.57 6.97
CA VAL A 15 2.21 -0.77 6.37
C VAL A 15 1.01 -1.61 6.78
N PHE A 16 0.71 -1.66 8.09
CA PHE A 16 -0.46 -2.38 8.59
C PHE A 16 -1.78 -1.83 8.02
N THR A 17 -1.92 -0.51 7.95
CA THR A 17 -3.11 0.14 7.38
C THR A 17 -3.26 -0.18 5.89
N THR A 18 -2.17 -0.21 5.13
CA THR A 18 -2.19 -0.58 3.71
C THR A 18 -2.59 -2.05 3.53
N PHE A 19 -2.12 -2.94 4.40
CA PHE A 19 -2.57 -4.32 4.43
C PHE A 19 -4.09 -4.42 4.69
N LEU A 20 -4.63 -3.67 5.64
CA LEU A 20 -6.08 -3.62 5.88
C LEU A 20 -6.84 -3.05 4.67
N LEU A 21 -6.34 -2.01 4.03
CA LEU A 21 -6.93 -1.46 2.80
C LEU A 21 -6.99 -2.50 1.69
N TRP A 22 -5.91 -3.25 1.48
CA TRP A 22 -5.90 -4.37 0.53
C TRP A 22 -6.89 -5.47 0.95
N PHE A 23 -6.95 -5.82 2.23
CA PHE A 23 -7.85 -6.85 2.71
C PHE A 23 -9.32 -6.47 2.46
N VAL A 24 -9.69 -5.21 2.75
CA VAL A 24 -11.02 -4.66 2.47
C VAL A 24 -11.35 -4.67 0.98
N SER A 25 -10.35 -4.46 0.10
CA SER A 25 -10.57 -4.46 -1.35
C SER A 25 -10.98 -5.82 -1.92
N LEU A 26 -10.80 -6.90 -1.16
CA LEU A 26 -11.29 -8.23 -1.54
C LEU A 26 -12.82 -8.35 -1.42
N THR A 27 -13.47 -7.52 -0.60
CA THR A 27 -14.93 -7.52 -0.37
C THR A 27 -15.74 -7.44 -1.66
N PRO A 28 -15.53 -6.45 -2.57
CA PRO A 28 -16.27 -6.39 -3.84
C PRO A 28 -16.06 -7.63 -4.72
N ILE A 29 -14.88 -8.28 -4.66
CA ILE A 29 -14.62 -9.53 -5.39
C ILE A 29 -15.51 -10.64 -4.84
N ARG A 30 -15.59 -10.78 -3.51
CA ARG A 30 -16.44 -11.79 -2.86
C ARG A 30 -17.93 -11.59 -3.14
N ILE A 31 -18.37 -10.33 -3.24
CA ILE A 31 -19.74 -9.99 -3.65
C ILE A 31 -19.97 -10.34 -5.12
N ALA A 32 -18.98 -10.14 -5.99
CA ALA A 32 -19.09 -10.50 -7.41
C ALA A 32 -19.22 -12.02 -7.58
N GLN A 33 -18.40 -12.79 -6.86
CA GLN A 33 -18.42 -14.25 -6.88
C GLN A 33 -19.75 -14.82 -6.35
N SER A 34 -20.28 -14.30 -5.24
CA SER A 34 -21.55 -14.80 -4.68
C SER A 34 -22.78 -14.53 -5.54
N LYS A 35 -22.68 -13.58 -6.48
CA LYS A 35 -23.76 -13.25 -7.43
C LYS A 35 -23.76 -14.10 -8.69
N GLN A 36 -22.74 -14.93 -8.92
CA GLN A 36 -22.75 -15.87 -10.04
C GLN A 36 -23.66 -17.07 -9.71
N GLU A 37 -24.30 -17.66 -10.72
CA GLU A 37 -25.17 -18.83 -10.55
C GLU A 37 -24.45 -20.02 -9.91
N GLU A 38 -23.17 -20.20 -10.26
CA GLU A 38 -22.27 -21.23 -9.72
C GLU A 38 -21.78 -20.95 -8.29
N GLY A 39 -22.02 -19.74 -7.75
CA GLY A 39 -21.53 -19.33 -6.43
C GLY A 39 -20.00 -19.28 -6.35
N TYR A 40 -19.43 -19.60 -5.19
CA TYR A 40 -17.97 -19.62 -4.99
C TYR A 40 -17.33 -20.90 -5.54
N ASP A 41 -16.44 -20.77 -6.54
CA ASP A 41 -15.65 -21.88 -7.06
C ASP A 41 -14.35 -22.03 -6.25
N ASN A 42 -14.39 -22.89 -5.23
CA ASN A 42 -13.21 -23.19 -4.40
C ASN A 42 -12.22 -24.13 -5.08
N SER A 43 -12.58 -24.76 -6.20
CA SER A 43 -11.70 -25.65 -6.95
C SER A 43 -10.75 -24.87 -7.85
N ARG A 44 -11.25 -23.80 -8.49
CA ARG A 44 -10.50 -22.95 -9.43
C ARG A 44 -10.76 -21.46 -9.19
N PRO A 45 -10.47 -20.93 -7.98
CA PRO A 45 -10.87 -19.57 -7.58
C PRO A 45 -10.25 -18.46 -8.44
N ARG A 46 -9.04 -18.67 -8.96
CA ARG A 46 -8.37 -17.69 -9.83
C ARG A 46 -8.97 -17.63 -11.23
N GLU A 47 -9.53 -18.73 -11.70
CA GLU A 47 -10.19 -18.76 -13.01
C GLU A 47 -11.59 -18.18 -12.93
N GLN A 48 -12.27 -18.34 -11.79
CA GLN A 48 -13.54 -17.66 -11.56
C GLN A 48 -13.41 -16.14 -11.74
N TYR A 49 -12.27 -15.54 -11.40
CA TYR A 49 -12.02 -14.10 -11.56
C TYR A 49 -12.13 -13.62 -13.01
N SER A 50 -11.77 -14.43 -14.02
CA SER A 50 -11.91 -14.04 -15.42
C SER A 50 -13.35 -14.15 -15.92
N ARG A 51 -14.20 -14.91 -15.22
CA ARG A 51 -15.64 -15.06 -15.50
C ARG A 51 -16.51 -14.04 -14.78
N LEU A 52 -15.93 -13.20 -13.90
CA LEU A 52 -16.66 -12.16 -13.20
C LEU A 52 -17.21 -11.11 -14.17
N PRO A 53 -18.31 -10.41 -13.81
CA PRO A 53 -18.74 -9.22 -14.55
C PRO A 53 -17.62 -8.17 -14.58
N GLU A 54 -17.65 -7.25 -15.54
CA GLU A 54 -16.56 -6.29 -15.76
C GLU A 54 -16.16 -5.51 -14.51
N TRP A 55 -17.12 -5.09 -13.68
CA TRP A 55 -16.84 -4.38 -12.43
C TRP A 55 -16.11 -5.28 -11.41
N GLY A 56 -16.39 -6.58 -11.41
CA GLY A 56 -15.72 -7.57 -10.57
C GLY A 56 -14.29 -7.84 -11.06
N GLN A 57 -14.08 -7.95 -12.37
CA GLN A 57 -12.74 -8.02 -12.96
C GLN A 57 -11.92 -6.76 -12.62
N ARG A 58 -12.57 -5.58 -12.65
CA ARG A 58 -11.96 -4.33 -12.21
C ARG A 58 -11.57 -4.35 -10.73
N ALA A 59 -12.41 -4.88 -9.85
CA ALA A 59 -12.10 -5.05 -8.42
C ALA A 59 -10.92 -6.01 -8.16
N VAL A 60 -10.84 -7.10 -8.94
CA VAL A 60 -9.69 -8.04 -8.91
C VAL A 60 -8.41 -7.31 -9.31
N ALA A 61 -8.43 -6.60 -10.43
CA ALA A 61 -7.26 -5.87 -10.91
C ALA A 61 -6.82 -4.75 -9.94
N ALA A 62 -7.77 -4.05 -9.31
CA ALA A 62 -7.47 -3.08 -8.26
C ALA A 62 -6.79 -3.71 -7.05
N SER A 63 -7.30 -4.85 -6.58
CA SER A 63 -6.75 -5.56 -5.42
C SER A 63 -5.36 -6.12 -5.70
N ASN A 64 -5.14 -6.67 -6.89
CA ASN A 64 -3.81 -7.15 -7.30
C ASN A 64 -2.80 -6.00 -7.37
N ASN A 65 -3.18 -4.87 -7.96
CA ASN A 65 -2.30 -3.69 -8.02
C ASN A 65 -1.96 -3.15 -6.62
N THR A 66 -2.93 -3.12 -5.70
CA THR A 66 -2.65 -2.70 -4.32
C THR A 66 -1.75 -3.71 -3.60
N PHE A 67 -1.89 -5.01 -3.86
CA PHE A 67 -0.99 -6.02 -3.28
C PHE A 67 0.45 -5.83 -3.74
N GLU A 68 0.67 -5.66 -5.05
CA GLU A 68 2.00 -5.36 -5.61
C GLU A 68 2.58 -4.08 -5.00
N GLY A 69 1.75 -3.04 -4.89
CA GLY A 69 2.12 -1.79 -4.24
C GLY A 69 2.50 -1.95 -2.77
N LEU A 70 1.74 -2.75 -2.01
CA LEU A 70 2.01 -3.07 -0.62
C LEU A 70 3.35 -3.78 -0.47
N CYS A 71 3.70 -4.71 -1.36
CA CYS A 71 4.99 -5.40 -1.33
C CYS A 71 6.15 -4.39 -1.45
N PHE A 72 6.13 -3.55 -2.48
CA PHE A 72 7.19 -2.55 -2.69
C PHE A 72 7.25 -1.52 -1.55
N PHE A 73 6.09 -1.05 -1.09
CA PHE A 73 6.00 -0.09 0.01
C PHE A 73 6.54 -0.67 1.32
N SER A 74 6.18 -1.92 1.63
CA SER A 74 6.67 -2.60 2.84
C SER A 74 8.19 -2.72 2.79
N ILE A 75 8.75 -3.14 1.66
CA ILE A 75 10.22 -3.23 1.49
C ILE A 75 10.86 -1.86 1.74
N ALA A 76 10.34 -0.78 1.16
CA ALA A 76 10.88 0.57 1.35
C ALA A 76 10.83 1.01 2.84
N VAL A 77 9.70 0.79 3.52
CA VAL A 77 9.53 1.11 4.94
C VAL A 77 10.49 0.30 5.81
N PHE A 78 10.67 -1.00 5.53
CA PHE A 78 11.64 -1.81 6.27
C PHE A 78 13.08 -1.37 5.99
N THR A 79 13.43 -1.05 4.74
CA THR A 79 14.75 -0.48 4.40
C THR A 79 15.02 0.80 5.18
N TYR A 80 14.04 1.71 5.26
CA TYR A 80 14.14 2.91 6.09
C TYR A 80 14.33 2.56 7.57
N ALA A 81 13.50 1.66 8.11
CA ALA A 81 13.62 1.24 9.51
C ALA A 81 15.01 0.64 9.84
N PHE A 82 15.60 -0.13 8.92
CA PHE A 82 16.94 -0.67 9.07
C PHE A 82 18.03 0.40 8.96
N SER A 83 17.87 1.43 8.11
CA SER A 83 18.86 2.52 8.04
C SER A 83 18.90 3.32 9.35
N GLN A 84 17.75 3.54 9.98
CA GLN A 84 17.65 4.25 11.27
C GLN A 84 18.32 3.50 12.43
N LEU A 85 18.53 2.18 12.32
CA LEU A 85 19.23 1.40 13.35
C LEU A 85 20.73 1.72 13.40
N SER A 86 21.31 2.18 12.28
CA SER A 86 22.74 2.52 12.19
C SER A 86 23.05 3.91 12.75
N ASP A 87 22.05 4.79 12.81
CA ASP A 87 22.15 6.19 13.28
C ASP A 87 22.05 6.36 14.81
N ILE A 88 21.95 5.28 15.57
CA ILE A 88 21.82 5.32 17.05
C ILE A 88 23.01 6.03 17.73
N ASN A 89 24.15 6.18 17.05
CA ASN A 89 25.34 6.82 17.59
C ASN A 89 25.51 8.30 17.21
N ASP A 90 24.69 8.87 16.31
CA ASP A 90 24.85 10.26 15.84
C ASP A 90 23.78 11.19 16.44
N ASN A 91 24.21 12.04 17.38
CA ASN A 91 23.35 12.92 18.20
C ASN A 91 22.87 14.18 17.45
N ASN A 92 22.83 14.18 16.11
CA ASN A 92 22.33 15.30 15.31
C ASN A 92 20.79 15.33 15.26
N ASN A 93 20.18 15.68 16.40
CA ASN A 93 18.74 15.71 16.62
C ASN A 93 17.91 16.48 15.55
N SER A 94 18.47 17.52 14.93
CA SER A 94 17.73 18.32 13.95
C SER A 94 17.64 17.67 12.57
N LYS A 95 18.72 17.02 12.08
CA LYS A 95 18.73 16.34 10.77
C LYS A 95 17.83 15.10 10.83
N ASN A 96 17.94 14.32 11.89
CA ASN A 96 17.15 13.10 12.12
C ASN A 96 15.63 13.42 12.18
N LYS A 97 15.26 14.57 12.76
CA LYS A 97 13.86 15.02 12.79
C LYS A 97 13.30 15.34 11.39
N GLN A 98 14.06 16.01 10.53
CA GLN A 98 13.59 16.36 9.18
C GLN A 98 13.42 15.11 8.30
N VAL A 99 14.39 14.21 8.36
CA VAL A 99 14.35 12.90 7.69
C VAL A 99 13.10 12.12 8.10
N ARG A 100 12.83 12.04 9.41
CA ARG A 100 11.63 11.37 9.93
C ARG A 100 10.33 12.00 9.44
N ILE A 101 10.19 13.32 9.52
CA ILE A 101 8.99 14.03 9.04
C ILE A 101 8.75 13.76 7.55
N ALA A 102 9.80 13.75 6.74
CA ALA A 102 9.69 13.45 5.32
C ALA A 102 9.26 11.99 5.06
N ALA A 103 9.84 11.03 5.79
CA ALA A 103 9.45 9.62 5.71
C ALA A 103 7.98 9.42 6.12
N ASP A 104 7.55 10.02 7.23
CA ASP A 104 6.16 9.97 7.70
C ASP A 104 5.20 10.54 6.65
N PHE A 105 5.56 11.67 6.04
CA PHE A 105 4.77 12.28 4.97
C PHE A 105 4.60 11.33 3.78
N PHE A 106 5.67 10.72 3.28
CA PHE A 106 5.58 9.77 2.16
C PHE A 106 4.77 8.52 2.52
N CYS A 107 4.90 8.01 3.75
CA CYS A 107 4.13 6.87 4.24
C CYS A 107 2.63 7.17 4.28
N ILE A 108 2.24 8.31 4.85
CA ILE A 108 0.84 8.73 4.95
C ILE A 108 0.26 9.03 3.56
N ALA A 109 1.01 9.75 2.72
CA ALA A 109 0.60 10.05 1.35
C ALA A 109 0.34 8.78 0.53
N PHE A 110 1.21 7.76 0.66
CA PHE A 110 1.02 6.47 0.00
C PHE A 110 -0.32 5.82 0.40
N VAL A 111 -0.63 5.76 1.70
CA VAL A 111 -1.89 5.19 2.20
C VAL A 111 -3.10 5.94 1.64
N ILE A 112 -3.07 7.29 1.63
CA ILE A 112 -4.13 8.12 1.08
C ILE A 112 -4.33 7.84 -0.41
N PHE A 113 -3.24 7.79 -1.19
CA PHE A 113 -3.32 7.49 -2.62
C PHE A 113 -3.90 6.09 -2.87
N ARG A 114 -3.56 5.09 -2.05
CA ARG A 114 -4.15 3.74 -2.16
C ARG A 114 -5.63 3.72 -1.79
N ALA A 115 -6.06 4.48 -0.79
CA ALA A 115 -7.48 4.62 -0.48
C ALA A 115 -8.27 5.26 -1.64
N ILE A 116 -7.71 6.29 -2.28
CA ILE A 116 -8.30 6.97 -3.45
C ILE A 116 -8.30 6.07 -4.71
N TYR A 117 -7.32 5.17 -4.84
CA TYR A 117 -7.18 4.31 -6.01
C TYR A 117 -8.41 3.40 -6.23
N PHE A 118 -9.03 2.89 -5.17
CA PHE A 118 -10.19 2.00 -5.26
C PHE A 118 -11.44 2.64 -5.89
N PRO A 119 -11.95 3.80 -5.41
CA PRO A 119 -13.11 4.43 -6.05
C PRO A 119 -12.81 4.85 -7.49
N LEU A 120 -11.60 5.33 -7.80
CA LEU A 120 -11.21 5.63 -9.20
C LEU A 120 -11.31 4.39 -10.10
N TYR A 121 -10.99 3.22 -9.56
CA TYR A 121 -11.13 1.95 -10.26
C TYR A 121 -12.61 1.54 -10.43
N TRP A 122 -13.42 1.71 -9.38
CA TRP A 122 -14.84 1.37 -9.41
C TRP A 122 -15.63 2.23 -10.40
N TYR A 123 -15.34 3.53 -10.46
CA TYR A 123 -15.96 4.47 -11.39
C TYR A 123 -15.31 4.50 -12.79
N ASN A 124 -14.35 3.63 -13.06
CA ASN A 124 -13.66 3.51 -14.35
C ASN A 124 -13.06 4.84 -14.85
N LEU A 125 -12.27 5.50 -13.99
CA LEU A 125 -11.58 6.77 -14.29
C LEU A 125 -10.08 6.54 -14.58
N PRO A 126 -9.70 6.09 -15.79
CA PRO A 126 -8.36 5.57 -16.06
C PRO A 126 -7.24 6.60 -15.92
N SER A 127 -7.43 7.85 -16.36
CA SER A 127 -6.39 8.88 -16.30
C SER A 127 -6.05 9.26 -14.86
N PHE A 128 -7.07 9.49 -14.02
CA PHE A 128 -6.88 9.75 -12.60
C PHE A 128 -6.26 8.56 -11.87
N ARG A 129 -6.66 7.34 -12.24
CA ARG A 129 -6.09 6.10 -11.68
C ARG A 129 -4.59 6.01 -11.94
N SER A 130 -4.15 6.23 -13.18
CA SER A 130 -2.73 6.20 -13.54
C SER A 130 -1.94 7.31 -12.84
N PHE A 131 -2.53 8.50 -12.69
CA PHE A 131 -1.90 9.60 -11.97
C PHE A 131 -1.70 9.30 -10.48
N ILE A 132 -2.74 8.81 -9.79
CA ILE A 132 -2.64 8.41 -8.37
C ILE A 132 -1.68 7.24 -8.18
N TRP A 133 -1.65 6.28 -9.12
CA TRP A 133 -0.66 5.21 -9.10
C TRP A 133 0.76 5.75 -9.19
N LEU A 134 1.02 6.70 -10.11
CA LEU A 134 2.34 7.33 -10.24
C LEU A 134 2.75 8.05 -8.95
N LEU A 135 1.84 8.83 -8.34
CA LEU A 135 2.12 9.50 -7.07
C LEU A 135 2.43 8.50 -5.95
N SER A 136 1.73 7.36 -5.91
CA SER A 136 2.01 6.28 -4.95
C SER A 136 3.42 5.71 -5.16
N ILE A 137 3.83 5.48 -6.40
CA ILE A 137 5.18 4.99 -6.71
C ILE A 137 6.25 6.02 -6.33
N LEU A 138 6.00 7.32 -6.55
CA LEU A 138 6.91 8.37 -6.12
C LEU A 138 7.11 8.41 -4.60
N CYS A 139 6.06 8.12 -3.81
CA CYS A 139 6.21 7.94 -2.36
C CYS A 139 7.18 6.81 -2.01
N VAL A 140 7.04 5.64 -2.66
CA VAL A 140 7.93 4.48 -2.43
C VAL A 140 9.38 4.83 -2.77
N ILE A 141 9.60 5.48 -3.92
CA ILE A 141 10.93 5.95 -4.34
C ILE A 141 11.49 6.96 -3.34
N GLY A 142 10.67 7.90 -2.87
CA GLY A 142 11.06 8.90 -1.86
C GLY A 142 11.55 8.27 -0.56
N ILE A 143 10.87 7.22 -0.07
CA ILE A 143 11.28 6.48 1.14
C ILE A 143 12.62 5.78 0.92
N PHE A 144 12.83 5.14 -0.24
CA PHE A 144 14.13 4.55 -0.57
C PHE A 144 15.25 5.60 -0.60
N ILE A 145 15.02 6.74 -1.24
CA ILE A 145 16.02 7.81 -1.32
C ILE A 145 16.37 8.31 0.09
N ILE A 146 15.37 8.55 0.93
CA ILE A 146 15.57 8.97 2.32
C ILE A 146 16.37 7.93 3.12
N SER A 147 16.21 6.65 2.81
CA SER A 147 16.92 5.59 3.53
C SER A 147 18.45 5.65 3.37
N PHE A 148 18.97 6.40 2.38
CA PHE A 148 20.41 6.57 2.14
C PHE A 148 21.02 7.84 2.76
N VAL A 149 20.23 8.72 3.38
CA VAL A 149 20.63 10.06 3.82
C VAL A 149 20.72 10.16 5.34
#